data_AF-A0A822D5L1-F1
#
_entry.id   AF-A0A822D5L1-F1
#
_cell.length_a   1.000
_cell.length_b   1.000
_cell.length_c   1.000
_cell.angle_alpha   90.00
_cell.angle_beta   90.00
_cell.angle_gamma   90.00
#
_symmetry.space_group_name_H-M   'P 1'
#
loop_
_entity.id
_entity.type
_entity.pdbx_description
1 polymer ?
#
loop_
_entity_poly.entity_id
_entity_poly.type
_entity_poly.pdbx_seq_one_letter_code
_entity_poly.pdbx_strand_id
1 'polypeptide(L)'
;MNVPTDPCGRTLPFVFSTSEDEEIDNIELMHASSITPSNGVLLENLSDGTGEFESFELNTGRIGEEMVYKYLLNEYRDHPNPVIIKWLNQNQETHLPYDISLTKNGKTHYIEVKSTCVNNQHIFPLSINQIETFLKLRENYFIYRVYIGEKTFIILDNIPWRLMQKQLACFLRILPRPSD
;
A
#
# COMPACT_ATOMS: atom_id res chain seq x y z
N MET A 1 32.27 2.65 23.38
CA MET A 1 32.15 3.07 21.97
C MET A 1 30.79 2.59 21.50
N ASN A 2 29.82 3.50 21.34
CA ASN A 2 28.49 3.13 20.85
C ASN A 2 28.56 2.93 19.34
N VAL A 3 28.14 1.75 18.87
CA VAL A 3 28.04 1.43 17.45
C VAL A 3 26.64 1.85 16.97
N PRO A 4 26.49 2.63 15.88
CA PRO A 4 25.19 2.97 15.35
C PRO A 4 24.47 1.72 14.85
N THR A 5 23.19 1.60 15.16
CA THR A 5 22.30 0.53 14.70
C THR A 5 21.21 1.13 13.82
N ASP A 6 20.76 0.38 12.82
CA ASP A 6 19.65 0.79 11.96
C ASP A 6 18.30 0.73 12.72
N PRO A 7 17.19 1.25 12.16
CA PRO A 7 15.87 1.21 12.81
C PRO A 7 15.31 -0.21 13.02
N CYS A 8 16.02 -1.24 12.53
CA CYS A 8 15.72 -2.66 12.69
C CYS A 8 16.72 -3.39 13.62
N GLY A 9 17.62 -2.68 14.31
CA GLY A 9 18.53 -3.25 15.31
C GLY A 9 19.73 -4.03 14.76
N ARG A 10 20.14 -3.82 13.50
CA ARG A 10 21.32 -4.49 12.91
C ARG A 10 22.57 -3.62 12.99
N THR A 11 23.71 -4.26 13.20
CA THR A 11 25.03 -3.60 13.23
C THR A 11 25.55 -3.40 11.81
N LEU A 12 25.83 -2.15 11.41
CA LEU A 12 26.27 -1.80 10.06
C LEU A 12 27.80 -1.93 9.91
N PRO A 13 28.32 -2.47 8.80
CA PRO A 13 29.73 -2.33 8.46
C PRO A 13 30.03 -0.87 8.06
N PHE A 14 31.25 -0.42 8.35
CA PHE A 14 31.73 0.93 8.06
C PHE A 14 31.75 1.19 6.55
N VAL A 15 30.97 2.15 6.06
CA VAL A 15 30.89 2.51 4.63
C VAL A 15 31.34 3.95 4.41
N PHE A 16 32.29 4.10 3.49
CA PHE A 16 32.75 5.36 2.90
C PHE A 16 31.62 6.02 2.08
N SER A 17 31.53 7.34 2.18
CA SER A 17 30.63 8.21 1.39
C SER A 17 30.67 7.92 -0.12
N THR A 18 29.51 7.74 -0.76
CA THR A 18 28.98 8.60 -1.84
C THR A 18 27.62 8.08 -2.36
N SER A 19 26.72 9.03 -2.69
CA SER A 19 25.44 8.92 -3.44
C SER A 19 24.30 8.05 -2.89
N GLU A 20 23.31 8.67 -2.23
CA GLU A 20 22.07 8.07 -1.71
C GLU A 20 20.82 8.31 -2.60
N ASP A 21 20.96 8.39 -3.93
CA ASP A 21 19.81 8.63 -4.83
C ASP A 21 19.45 7.44 -5.75
N GLU A 22 20.03 6.25 -5.57
CA GLU A 22 19.69 5.07 -6.38
C GLU A 22 19.25 3.88 -5.51
N GLU A 23 17.94 3.68 -5.27
CA GLU A 23 17.36 2.33 -5.14
C GLU A 23 15.81 2.21 -4.96
N ILE A 24 14.97 3.09 -5.55
CA ILE A 24 13.49 2.89 -5.57
C ILE A 24 12.97 2.63 -7.01
N ASP A 25 13.84 2.16 -7.92
CA ASP A 25 13.49 2.14 -9.35
C ASP A 25 12.85 0.84 -9.85
N ASN A 26 12.80 -0.22 -9.05
CA ASN A 26 12.27 -1.51 -9.51
C ASN A 26 11.30 -2.10 -8.49
N ILE A 27 10.04 -1.66 -8.51
CA ILE A 27 8.95 -2.39 -7.84
C ILE A 27 8.34 -3.39 -8.83
N GLU A 28 8.28 -4.66 -8.46
CA GLU A 28 7.82 -5.74 -9.35
C GLU A 28 6.32 -6.02 -9.19
N LEU A 29 5.61 -6.11 -10.32
CA LEU A 29 4.20 -6.52 -10.35
C LEU A 29 4.09 -8.05 -10.27
N MET A 30 3.54 -8.55 -9.17
CA MET A 30 3.20 -9.95 -9.01
C MET A 30 1.80 -10.27 -9.55
N HIS A 31 1.63 -11.48 -10.09
CA HIS A 31 0.32 -11.95 -10.53
C HIS A 31 -0.58 -12.26 -9.34
N ALA A 32 -1.88 -11.92 -9.43
CA ALA A 32 -2.83 -12.11 -8.34
C ALA A 32 -3.04 -13.59 -7.92
N SER A 33 -2.66 -14.55 -8.78
CA SER A 33 -2.68 -15.99 -8.42
C SER A 33 -1.61 -16.39 -7.40
N SER A 34 -0.62 -15.53 -7.15
CA SER A 34 0.43 -15.77 -6.15
C SER A 34 -0.07 -15.63 -4.71
N ILE A 35 -1.31 -15.16 -4.51
CA ILE A 35 -1.95 -15.10 -3.19
C ILE A 35 -2.29 -16.53 -2.76
N THR A 36 -1.45 -17.11 -1.92
CA THR A 36 -1.80 -18.34 -1.19
C THR A 36 -2.50 -17.97 0.12
N PRO A 37 -3.61 -18.62 0.51
CA PRO A 37 -4.19 -18.41 1.83
C PRO A 37 -3.13 -18.71 2.90
N SER A 38 -2.70 -17.70 3.65
CA SER A 38 -1.82 -17.92 4.78
C SER A 38 -2.58 -18.75 5.81
N ASN A 39 -2.00 -19.88 6.23
CA ASN A 39 -2.43 -20.57 7.44
C ASN A 39 -2.40 -19.54 8.57
N GLY A 40 -3.53 -19.36 9.24
CA GLY A 40 -3.80 -18.25 10.14
C GLY A 40 -2.67 -17.97 11.12
N VAL A 41 -1.98 -16.85 10.92
CA VAL A 41 -1.17 -16.20 11.95
C VAL A 41 -1.58 -14.74 11.94
N LEU A 42 -2.69 -14.41 12.61
CA LEU A 42 -3.07 -13.02 12.78
C LEU A 42 -4.13 -12.84 13.86
N LEU A 43 -3.68 -12.69 15.11
CA LEU A 43 -4.40 -11.95 16.16
C LEU A 43 -3.57 -11.67 17.43
N GLU A 44 -2.23 -11.77 17.39
CA GLU A 44 -1.42 -11.54 18.61
C GLU A 44 -0.88 -10.11 18.78
N ASN A 45 -0.98 -9.24 17.77
CA ASN A 45 -0.36 -7.90 17.84
C ASN A 45 -1.34 -6.76 18.13
N LEU A 46 -2.48 -7.02 18.77
CA LEU A 46 -3.33 -5.96 19.34
C LEU A 46 -2.82 -5.50 20.73
N SER A 47 -1.49 -5.46 20.93
CA SER A 47 -0.89 -4.98 22.19
C SER A 47 -0.63 -3.48 22.12
N ASP A 48 -1.50 -2.73 22.78
CA ASP A 48 -1.38 -1.46 23.55
C ASP A 48 -0.07 -0.64 23.49
N GLY A 49 0.54 -0.48 22.31
CA GLY A 49 1.69 0.37 22.03
C GLY A 49 1.31 1.50 21.07
N THR A 50 0.40 2.36 21.50
CA THR A 50 -0.36 3.28 20.64
C THR A 50 0.48 4.34 19.90
N GLY A 51 1.67 4.70 20.37
CA GLY A 51 2.49 5.73 19.73
C GLY A 51 3.45 5.23 18.63
N GLU A 52 4.28 4.24 18.95
CA GLU A 52 5.33 3.78 18.03
C GLU A 52 4.75 2.95 16.88
N PHE A 53 3.75 2.12 17.15
CA PHE A 53 3.12 1.27 16.13
C PHE A 53 2.34 2.10 15.10
N GLU A 54 1.57 3.11 15.53
CA GLU A 54 0.88 4.03 14.61
C GLU A 54 1.87 4.79 13.73
N SER A 55 2.97 5.30 14.30
CA SER A 55 4.00 6.02 13.52
C SER A 55 4.65 5.12 12.47
N PHE A 56 4.86 3.84 12.80
CA PHE A 56 5.42 2.84 11.89
C PHE A 56 4.41 2.46 10.80
N GLU A 57 3.13 2.29 11.12
CA GLU A 57 2.06 2.04 10.15
C GLU A 57 1.89 3.23 9.18
N LEU A 58 1.92 4.46 9.68
CA LEU A 58 1.85 5.67 8.85
C LEU A 58 3.03 5.76 7.89
N ASN A 59 4.25 5.51 8.38
CA ASN A 59 5.45 5.50 7.55
C ASN A 59 5.38 4.38 6.49
N THR A 60 4.94 3.18 6.88
CA THR A 60 4.72 2.04 5.98
C THR A 60 3.69 2.38 4.89
N GLY A 61 2.57 2.98 5.26
CA GLY A 61 1.54 3.43 4.32
C GLY A 61 2.11 4.37 3.26
N ARG A 62 2.75 5.44 3.73
CA ARG A 62 3.33 6.50 2.89
C ARG A 62 4.43 5.99 1.94
N ILE A 63 5.31 5.10 2.41
CA ILE A 63 6.34 4.49 1.56
C ILE A 63 5.68 3.69 0.43
N GLY A 64 4.68 2.86 0.73
CA GLY A 64 4.02 2.07 -0.31
C GLY A 64 3.23 2.92 -1.30
N GLU A 65 2.58 4.00 -0.86
CA GLU A 65 1.93 4.98 -1.75
C GLU A 65 2.93 5.61 -2.72
N GLU A 66 4.09 6.04 -2.21
CA GLU A 66 5.17 6.61 -3.02
C GLU A 66 5.67 5.63 -4.07
N MET A 67 5.88 4.37 -3.68
CA MET A 67 6.32 3.32 -4.60
C MET A 67 5.32 3.10 -5.74
N VAL A 68 4.02 3.01 -5.42
CA VAL A 68 2.96 2.86 -6.44
C VAL A 68 2.90 4.09 -7.35
N TYR A 69 3.00 5.29 -6.78
CA TYR A 69 2.98 6.52 -7.57
C TYR A 69 4.15 6.59 -8.56
N LYS A 70 5.38 6.31 -8.10
CA LYS A 70 6.58 6.25 -8.96
C LYS A 70 6.45 5.18 -10.04
N TYR A 71 5.96 4.00 -9.68
CA TYR A 71 5.67 2.93 -10.62
C TYR A 71 4.73 3.39 -11.75
N LEU A 72 3.60 4.01 -11.40
CA LEU A 72 2.64 4.51 -12.39
C LEU A 72 3.25 5.60 -13.28
N LEU A 73 4.03 6.52 -12.71
CA LEU A 73 4.72 7.54 -13.51
C LEU A 73 5.69 6.92 -14.52
N ASN A 74 6.39 5.86 -14.12
CA ASN A 74 7.32 5.15 -15.00
C ASN A 74 6.57 4.35 -16.08
N GLU A 75 5.57 3.56 -15.67
CA GLU A 75 4.75 2.72 -16.56
C GLU A 75 4.09 3.53 -17.69
N TYR A 76 3.62 4.75 -17.38
CA TYR A 76 2.93 5.60 -18.33
C TYR A 76 3.79 6.73 -18.91
N ARG A 77 5.11 6.71 -18.68
CA ARG A 77 6.05 7.76 -19.14
C ARG A 77 5.99 7.95 -20.65
N ASP A 78 6.03 6.86 -21.41
CA ASP A 78 6.08 6.85 -22.87
C ASP A 78 4.71 6.51 -23.51
N HIS A 79 3.62 6.66 -22.74
CA HIS A 79 2.29 6.29 -23.22
C HIS A 79 1.84 7.25 -24.35
N PRO A 80 1.30 6.73 -25.47
CA PRO A 80 1.01 7.55 -26.66
C PRO A 80 -0.10 8.58 -26.46
N ASN A 81 -0.98 8.36 -25.48
CA ASN A 81 -2.05 9.30 -25.10
C ASN A 81 -1.75 9.93 -23.74
N PRO A 82 -2.20 11.17 -23.47
CA PRO A 82 -2.05 11.81 -22.16
C PRO A 82 -2.65 10.96 -21.04
N VAL A 83 -1.85 10.73 -20.00
CA VAL A 83 -2.25 10.06 -18.76
C VAL A 83 -2.05 11.03 -17.62
N ILE A 84 -3.06 11.18 -16.77
CA ILE A 84 -3.03 12.06 -15.59
C ILE A 84 -2.98 11.16 -14.36
N ILE A 85 -1.91 11.24 -13.58
CA ILE A 85 -1.74 10.50 -12.34
C ILE A 85 -1.69 11.53 -11.20
N LYS A 86 -2.49 11.34 -10.15
CA LYS A 86 -2.52 12.22 -8.98
C LYS A 86 -2.45 11.39 -7.70
N TRP A 87 -1.46 11.66 -6.86
CA TRP A 87 -1.39 11.19 -5.48
C TRP A 87 -2.09 12.21 -4.57
N LEU A 88 -3.25 11.85 -4.05
CA LEU A 88 -4.18 12.80 -3.43
C LEU A 88 -3.82 13.09 -1.98
N ASN A 89 -3.28 12.11 -1.27
CA ASN A 89 -2.78 12.24 0.10
C ASN A 89 -1.27 12.53 0.19
N GLN A 90 -0.63 12.96 -0.92
CA GLN A 90 0.82 13.23 -0.97
C GLN A 90 1.28 14.20 0.13
N ASN A 91 0.57 15.30 0.34
CA ASN A 91 0.95 16.31 1.34
C ASN A 91 0.30 16.08 2.70
N GLN A 92 -0.93 15.58 2.73
CA GLN A 92 -1.72 15.35 3.94
C GLN A 92 -2.78 14.28 3.68
N GLU A 93 -3.12 13.50 4.69
CA GLU A 93 -4.25 12.56 4.65
C GLU A 93 -5.55 13.28 4.23
N THR A 94 -6.16 12.81 3.14
CA THR A 94 -7.37 13.45 2.57
C THR A 94 -8.66 12.79 3.02
N HIS A 95 -8.58 11.64 3.69
CA HIS A 95 -9.72 10.81 4.09
C HIS A 95 -10.59 10.37 2.89
N LEU A 96 -10.05 10.49 1.68
CA LEU A 96 -10.67 9.93 0.49
C LEU A 96 -10.59 8.40 0.56
N PRO A 97 -11.54 7.71 -0.07
CA PRO A 97 -11.57 6.24 -0.08
C PRO A 97 -10.53 5.62 -1.03
N TYR A 98 -9.52 6.38 -1.45
CA TYR A 98 -8.44 5.97 -2.35
C TYR A 98 -7.31 7.01 -2.27
N ASP A 99 -6.08 6.57 -2.52
CA ASP A 99 -4.87 7.40 -2.39
C ASP A 99 -4.46 8.02 -3.72
N ILE A 100 -4.64 7.27 -4.82
CA ILE A 100 -4.19 7.67 -6.16
C ILE A 100 -5.34 7.62 -7.16
N SER A 101 -5.37 8.60 -8.07
CA SER A 101 -6.23 8.55 -9.25
C SER A 101 -5.40 8.53 -10.53
N LEU A 102 -5.78 7.69 -11.46
CA LEU A 102 -5.15 7.55 -12.77
C LEU A 102 -6.22 7.73 -13.85
N THR A 103 -6.10 8.77 -14.67
CA THR A 103 -7.02 9.02 -15.78
C THR A 103 -6.31 8.82 -17.10
N LYS A 104 -6.81 7.88 -17.91
CA LYS A 104 -6.33 7.61 -19.28
C LYS A 104 -7.52 7.41 -20.21
N ASN A 105 -7.43 7.95 -21.43
CA ASN A 105 -8.49 7.82 -22.44
C ASN A 105 -9.89 8.21 -21.93
N GLY A 106 -9.98 9.27 -21.11
CA GLY A 106 -11.25 9.73 -20.52
C GLY A 106 -11.82 8.85 -19.41
N LYS A 107 -11.12 7.79 -19.00
CA LYS A 107 -11.52 6.87 -17.93
C LYS A 107 -10.62 7.04 -16.72
N THR A 108 -11.22 7.24 -15.55
CA THR A 108 -10.50 7.36 -14.27
C THR A 108 -10.55 6.03 -13.51
N HIS A 109 -9.38 5.57 -13.10
CA HIS A 109 -9.16 4.47 -12.17
C HIS A 109 -8.77 5.05 -10.81
N TYR A 110 -9.31 4.44 -9.76
CA TYR A 110 -9.15 4.83 -8.37
C TYR A 110 -8.37 3.72 -7.67
N ILE A 111 -7.28 4.09 -7.01
CA ILE A 111 -6.32 3.15 -6.46
C ILE A 111 -6.17 3.43 -4.97
N GLU A 112 -6.54 2.43 -4.17
CA GLU A 112 -6.25 2.35 -2.75
C GLU A 112 -4.97 1.53 -2.54
N VAL A 113 -4.03 2.04 -1.77
CA VAL A 113 -2.75 1.38 -1.50
C VAL A 113 -2.80 0.76 -0.10
N LYS A 114 -2.52 -0.54 -0.01
CA LYS A 114 -2.41 -1.27 1.25
C LYS A 114 -0.99 -1.80 1.39
N SER A 115 -0.21 -1.20 2.29
CA SER A 115 1.21 -1.50 2.45
C SER A 115 1.45 -2.42 3.65
N THR A 116 2.43 -3.32 3.54
CA THR A 116 2.91 -4.12 4.67
C THR A 116 4.42 -4.37 4.56
N CYS A 117 5.08 -4.44 5.72
CA CYS A 117 6.44 -4.94 5.86
C CYS A 117 6.49 -6.45 6.13
N VAL A 118 5.33 -7.07 6.36
CA VAL A 118 5.21 -8.49 6.71
C VAL A 118 4.87 -9.31 5.46
N ASN A 119 5.78 -10.18 5.08
CA ASN A 119 5.59 -11.09 3.95
C ASN A 119 4.42 -12.05 4.24
N ASN A 120 3.68 -12.44 3.19
CA ASN A 120 2.53 -13.35 3.26
C ASN A 120 1.37 -12.88 4.17
N GLN A 121 1.38 -11.63 4.63
CA GLN A 121 0.20 -11.00 5.21
C GLN A 121 -0.73 -10.61 4.06
N HIS A 122 -1.79 -11.40 3.86
CA HIS A 122 -2.78 -11.16 2.79
C HIS A 122 -4.05 -10.49 3.31
N ILE A 123 -4.17 -10.33 4.64
CA ILE A 123 -5.28 -9.64 5.29
C ILE A 123 -4.95 -8.16 5.48
N PHE A 124 -5.95 -7.30 5.31
CA PHE A 124 -5.86 -5.86 5.56
C PHE A 124 -7.16 -5.27 6.08
N PRO A 125 -7.07 -4.11 6.74
CA PRO A 125 -8.24 -3.32 7.09
C PRO A 125 -8.89 -2.68 5.85
N LEU A 126 -10.22 -2.65 5.85
CA LEU A 126 -11.04 -1.80 4.98
C LEU A 126 -11.90 -0.87 5.85
N SER A 127 -12.06 0.37 5.43
CA SER A 127 -13.04 1.30 6.02
C SER A 127 -14.41 1.16 5.34
N ILE A 128 -15.47 1.67 6.00
CA ILE A 128 -16.82 1.72 5.40
C ILE A 128 -16.82 2.54 4.12
N ASN A 129 -16.13 3.70 4.12
CA ASN A 129 -16.05 4.58 2.96
C ASN A 129 -15.39 3.87 1.75
N GLN A 130 -14.35 3.08 2.00
CA GLN A 130 -13.70 2.27 0.96
C GLN A 130 -14.65 1.20 0.40
N ILE A 131 -15.40 0.53 1.28
CA ILE A 131 -16.38 -0.50 0.88
C ILE A 131 -17.48 0.08 0.00
N GLU A 132 -18.12 1.17 0.45
CA GLU A 132 -19.16 1.85 -0.33
C GLU A 132 -18.62 2.31 -1.69
N THR A 133 -17.38 2.81 -1.70
CA THR A 133 -16.73 3.33 -2.91
C THR A 133 -16.43 2.24 -3.93
N PHE A 134 -15.81 1.11 -3.55
CA PHE A 134 -15.53 0.08 -4.54
C PHE A 134 -16.79 -0.63 -5.02
N LEU A 135 -17.87 -0.68 -4.22
CA LEU A 135 -19.17 -1.19 -4.65
C LEU A 135 -19.81 -0.27 -5.70
N LYS A 136 -19.59 1.04 -5.57
CA LYS A 136 -20.06 2.06 -6.52
C LYS A 136 -19.24 2.10 -7.81
N LEU A 137 -17.91 2.10 -7.69
CA LEU A 137 -16.98 2.29 -8.82
C LEU A 137 -16.58 1.00 -9.53
N ARG A 138 -16.75 -0.16 -8.87
CA ARG A 138 -16.62 -1.51 -9.43
C ARG A 138 -15.29 -1.73 -10.15
N GLU A 139 -15.31 -1.95 -11.47
CA GLU A 139 -14.13 -2.23 -12.30
C GLU A 139 -13.14 -1.06 -12.41
N ASN A 140 -13.52 0.10 -11.88
CA ASN A 140 -12.67 1.30 -11.88
C ASN A 140 -11.96 1.50 -10.54
N TYR A 141 -12.18 0.63 -9.57
CA TYR A 141 -11.54 0.68 -8.26
C TYR A 141 -10.60 -0.50 -8.08
N PHE A 142 -9.39 -0.21 -7.65
CA PHE A 142 -8.30 -1.16 -7.48
C PHE A 142 -7.72 -1.03 -6.09
N ILE A 143 -7.27 -2.17 -5.54
CA ILE A 143 -6.42 -2.19 -4.35
C ILE A 143 -5.03 -2.65 -4.77
N TYR A 144 -4.02 -1.83 -4.51
CA TYR A 144 -2.62 -2.20 -4.72
C TYR A 144 -2.07 -2.67 -3.39
N ARG A 145 -1.86 -3.99 -3.25
CA ARG A 145 -1.24 -4.58 -2.06
C ARG A 145 0.27 -4.54 -2.21
N VAL A 146 0.94 -3.71 -1.43
CA VAL A 146 2.39 -3.47 -1.51
C VAL A 146 3.13 -4.21 -0.40
N TYR A 147 4.18 -4.95 -0.77
CA TYR A 147 5.10 -5.63 0.14
C TYR A 147 6.44 -4.87 0.12
N ILE A 148 6.63 -3.98 1.09
CA ILE A 148 7.76 -3.01 1.08
C ILE A 148 9.10 -3.74 1.13
N GLY A 149 9.22 -4.76 1.99
CA GLY A 149 10.47 -5.51 2.16
C GLY A 149 10.92 -6.25 0.91
N GLU A 150 9.97 -6.69 0.08
CA GLU A 150 10.25 -7.38 -1.18
C GLU A 150 10.29 -6.44 -2.39
N LYS A 151 9.96 -5.15 -2.21
CA LYS A 151 9.75 -4.18 -3.28
C LYS A 151 8.82 -4.76 -4.36
N THR A 152 7.71 -5.38 -3.96
CA THR A 152 6.72 -5.95 -4.89
C THR A 152 5.31 -5.50 -4.57
N PHE A 153 4.40 -5.66 -5.53
CA PHE A 153 2.98 -5.41 -5.29
C PHE A 153 2.07 -6.31 -6.13
N ILE A 154 0.84 -6.45 -5.67
CA ILE A 154 -0.24 -7.15 -6.36
C ILE A 154 -1.36 -6.16 -6.65
N ILE A 155 -1.85 -6.16 -7.89
CA ILE A 155 -3.04 -5.40 -8.28
C ILE A 155 -4.28 -6.27 -8.06
N LEU A 156 -5.19 -5.78 -7.23
CA LEU A 156 -6.48 -6.38 -6.98
C LEU A 156 -7.56 -5.56 -7.68
N ASP A 157 -8.16 -6.14 -8.69
CA ASP A 157 -9.33 -5.63 -9.39
C ASP A 157 -10.60 -6.37 -8.92
N ASN A 158 -11.77 -5.86 -9.31
CA ASN A 158 -13.07 -6.50 -9.09
C ASN A 158 -13.24 -7.05 -7.65
N ILE A 159 -12.96 -6.17 -6.67
CA ILE A 159 -12.90 -6.50 -5.24
C ILE A 159 -14.12 -7.31 -4.76
N PRO A 160 -15.37 -6.94 -5.10
CA PRO A 160 -16.54 -7.71 -4.67
C PRO A 160 -16.49 -9.17 -5.12
N TRP A 161 -16.08 -9.43 -6.36
CA TRP A 161 -15.97 -10.79 -6.89
C TRP A 161 -14.89 -11.59 -6.16
N ARG A 162 -13.71 -11.00 -5.91
CA ARG A 162 -12.62 -11.66 -5.18
C ARG A 162 -13.02 -12.02 -3.75
N LEU A 163 -13.77 -11.15 -3.06
CA LEU A 163 -14.34 -11.44 -1.74
C LEU A 163 -15.35 -12.59 -1.80
N MET A 164 -16.26 -12.58 -2.77
CA MET A 164 -17.25 -13.66 -2.96
C MET A 164 -16.59 -15.02 -3.25
N GLN A 165 -15.49 -15.03 -4.00
CA GLN A 165 -14.72 -16.23 -4.31
C GLN A 165 -13.73 -16.64 -3.20
N LYS A 166 -13.69 -15.92 -2.07
CA LYS A 166 -12.73 -16.15 -0.97
C LYS A 166 -11.26 -16.09 -1.43
N GLN A 167 -10.97 -15.34 -2.48
CA GLN A 167 -9.61 -15.09 -2.97
C GLN A 167 -8.94 -13.91 -2.26
N LEU A 168 -9.71 -13.18 -1.45
CA LEU A 168 -9.26 -12.02 -0.70
C LEU A 168 -9.80 -12.10 0.74
N ALA A 169 -8.95 -11.79 1.71
CA ALA A 169 -9.33 -11.69 3.11
C ALA A 169 -9.12 -10.25 3.61
N CYS A 170 -10.09 -9.72 4.34
CA CYS A 170 -10.03 -8.37 4.91
C CYS A 170 -10.87 -8.31 6.19
N PHE A 171 -10.65 -7.28 7.00
CA PHE A 171 -11.48 -6.97 8.16
C PHE A 171 -11.93 -5.52 8.13
N LEU A 172 -13.08 -5.24 8.76
CA LEU A 172 -13.59 -3.88 8.87
C LEU A 172 -12.84 -3.14 9.99
N ARG A 173 -12.26 -1.98 9.67
CA ARG A 173 -11.67 -1.06 10.65
C ARG A 173 -12.63 0.11 10.87
N ILE A 174 -13.19 0.18 12.07
CA ILE A 174 -14.02 1.30 12.53
C ILE A 174 -13.21 2.05 13.58
N LEU A 175 -12.84 3.30 13.27
CA LEU A 175 -12.22 4.19 14.25
C LEU A 175 -13.33 5.00 14.94
N PRO A 176 -13.34 5.09 16.28
CA PRO A 176 -14.21 6.03 16.96
C PRO A 176 -13.90 7.45 16.46
N ARG A 177 -14.92 8.32 16.36
CA ARG A 177 -14.61 9.74 16.20
C ARG A 177 -13.75 10.18 17.40
N PRO A 178 -12.65 10.91 17.17
CA PRO A 178 -11.98 11.56 18.28
C PRO A 178 -12.99 12.44 19.00
N SER A 179 -13.01 12.36 20.33
CA SER A 179 -13.83 13.25 21.15
C SER A 179 -13.39 14.69 20.89
N ASP A 180 -14.35 15.55 20.53
CA ASP A 180 -14.15 16.99 20.36
C ASP A 180 -13.60 17.67 21.64
#